data_AF-A0A7J9QAF1-F1
#
_entry.id   AF-A0A7J9QAF1-F1
#
_cell.length_a   1.000
_cell.length_b   1.000
_cell.length_c   1.000
_cell.angle_alpha   90.00
_cell.angle_beta   90.00
_cell.angle_gamma   90.00
#
_symmetry.space_group_name_H-M   'P 1'
#
loop_
_entity.id
_entity.type
_entity.pdbx_description
1 polymer ?
#
loop_
_entity_poly.entity_id
_entity_poly.type
_entity_poly.pdbx_seq_one_letter_code
_entity_poly.pdbx_strand_id
1 'polypeptide(L)'
;MKKKKIQNIIILSIAIIIIGAIIAYNYSVDTTKQKGLQFGNELSQIENELSEIQNKFYSEKTKWAEGDISKEELLKFYEEHIDNFQKIISKYDKLTPPELFQSSVILLKMSAETQLESDLQFIDWIKTGNEASKIRSDTLIQEAYEYQNLGLVEFQTAKVGIKHYVGGEKFEEPQGVSPQQVLQVSEKMKKQCNEQFKNESGEFDSSEIEIEWFNCNNKAEEWKKEHMP
;
A
#
# COMPACT_ATOMS: atom_id res chain seq x y z
N MET A 1 34.63 7.80 24.68
CA MET A 1 33.36 7.07 24.79
C MET A 1 32.74 6.92 23.40
N LYS A 2 32.26 5.71 23.10
CA LYS A 2 32.06 5.17 21.74
C LYS A 2 30.87 5.79 21.00
N LYS A 3 31.07 6.12 19.72
CA LYS A 3 30.03 6.43 18.73
C LYS A 3 29.07 5.24 18.60
N LYS A 4 27.79 5.40 18.91
CA LYS A 4 26.75 4.43 18.52
C LYS A 4 26.44 4.67 17.04
N LYS A 5 27.01 3.84 16.16
CA LYS A 5 26.48 3.63 14.81
C LYS A 5 25.12 2.97 14.98
N ILE A 6 24.05 3.65 14.60
CA ILE A 6 22.73 3.04 14.47
C ILE A 6 22.81 2.15 13.22
N GLN A 7 23.17 0.89 13.45
CA GLN A 7 22.84 -0.21 12.56
C GLN A 7 21.38 -0.53 12.82
N ASN A 8 20.50 -0.29 11.85
CA ASN A 8 19.24 -1.00 11.59
C ASN A 8 18.39 -0.21 10.60
N ILE A 9 18.56 -0.49 9.30
CA ILE A 9 17.44 -0.49 8.34
C ILE A 9 17.68 -1.68 7.42
N ILE A 10 17.44 -2.87 7.94
CA ILE A 10 17.02 -4.01 7.13
C ILE A 10 15.52 -4.09 7.38
N ILE A 11 14.75 -3.23 6.70
CA ILE A 11 13.37 -3.54 6.35
C ILE A 11 13.46 -4.21 4.98
N LEU A 12 14.15 -5.34 4.95
CA LEU A 12 14.26 -6.17 3.76
C LEU A 12 13.06 -7.12 3.80
N SER A 13 12.04 -6.75 3.04
CA SER A 13 11.12 -7.69 2.41
C SER A 13 10.51 -8.78 3.32
N ILE A 14 9.66 -8.40 4.28
CA ILE A 14 8.76 -9.38 4.93
C ILE A 14 7.79 -9.99 3.88
N ALA A 15 7.52 -9.27 2.79
CA ALA A 15 6.68 -9.73 1.67
C ALA A 15 7.16 -11.03 1.00
N ILE A 16 8.48 -11.27 0.94
CA ILE A 16 9.04 -12.37 0.12
C ILE A 16 8.91 -13.75 0.80
N ILE A 17 8.90 -13.83 2.13
CA ILE A 17 8.98 -15.12 2.84
C ILE A 17 7.61 -15.75 3.09
N ILE A 18 6.54 -14.95 3.23
CA ILE A 18 5.22 -15.47 3.64
C ILE A 18 4.43 -16.06 2.46
N ILE A 19 4.76 -15.68 1.21
CA ILE A 19 3.97 -16.04 0.02
C ILE A 19 4.55 -17.26 -0.73
N GLY A 20 5.87 -17.49 -0.65
CA GLY A 20 6.55 -18.61 -1.35
C GLY A 20 6.19 -20.02 -0.85
N ALA A 21 5.60 -20.16 0.33
CA ALA A 21 5.24 -21.46 0.90
C ALA A 21 3.98 -22.11 0.29
N ILE A 22 3.27 -21.42 -0.63
CA ILE A 22 1.97 -21.88 -1.14
C ILE A 22 2.10 -22.88 -2.31
N ILE A 23 3.28 -23.06 -2.91
CA ILE A 23 3.41 -23.67 -4.25
C ILE A 23 3.27 -25.21 -4.28
N ALA A 24 3.32 -25.94 -3.17
CA ALA A 24 3.44 -27.40 -3.24
C ALA A 24 2.43 -28.21 -2.40
N TYR A 25 1.12 -28.01 -2.57
CA TYR A 25 0.17 -29.14 -2.49
C TYR A 25 -1.25 -28.80 -2.97
N ASN A 26 -1.84 -29.73 -3.74
CA ASN A 26 -3.23 -29.82 -4.23
C ASN A 26 -3.52 -29.26 -5.63
N TYR A 27 -3.18 -30.08 -6.63
CA TYR A 27 -3.44 -29.88 -8.05
C TYR A 27 -4.91 -30.12 -8.49
N SER A 28 -5.91 -30.12 -7.61
CA SER A 28 -7.34 -30.18 -8.01
C SER A 28 -8.30 -30.11 -6.82
N VAL A 29 -8.78 -28.93 -6.39
CA VAL A 29 -9.99 -28.82 -5.55
C VAL A 29 -10.60 -27.41 -5.67
N ASP A 30 -11.80 -27.28 -6.24
CA ASP A 30 -12.69 -26.09 -6.30
C ASP A 30 -12.18 -24.78 -6.96
N THR A 31 -12.97 -24.27 -7.91
CA THR A 31 -12.80 -22.96 -8.59
C THR A 31 -12.54 -21.80 -7.62
N THR A 32 -13.09 -21.86 -6.40
CA THR A 32 -12.90 -20.86 -5.35
C THR A 32 -11.46 -20.83 -4.82
N LYS A 33 -10.79 -21.98 -4.67
CA LYS A 33 -9.39 -22.05 -4.23
C LYS A 33 -8.44 -21.54 -5.30
N GLN A 34 -8.75 -21.82 -6.56
CA GLN A 34 -7.98 -21.29 -7.71
C GLN A 34 -8.10 -19.76 -7.81
N LYS A 35 -9.31 -19.20 -7.63
CA LYS A 35 -9.51 -17.73 -7.60
C LYS A 35 -8.77 -17.06 -6.43
N GLY A 36 -8.81 -17.66 -5.24
CA GLY A 36 -8.06 -17.15 -4.08
C GLY A 36 -6.54 -17.19 -4.28
N LEU A 37 -6.03 -18.27 -4.88
CA LEU A 37 -4.61 -18.40 -5.22
C LEU A 37 -4.20 -17.37 -6.29
N GLN A 38 -5.01 -17.19 -7.34
CA GLN A 38 -4.76 -16.19 -8.38
C GLN A 38 -4.71 -14.78 -7.78
N PHE A 39 -5.72 -14.39 -7.00
CA PHE A 39 -5.74 -13.11 -6.29
C PHE A 39 -4.49 -12.90 -5.43
N GLY A 40 -4.10 -13.91 -4.62
CA GLY A 40 -2.91 -13.82 -3.78
C GLY A 40 -1.62 -13.64 -4.59
N ASN A 41 -1.50 -14.31 -5.74
CA ASN A 41 -0.35 -14.16 -6.64
C ASN A 41 -0.31 -12.78 -7.31
N GLU A 42 -1.45 -12.28 -7.79
CA GLU A 42 -1.56 -10.94 -8.39
C GLU A 42 -1.22 -9.86 -7.38
N LEU A 43 -1.76 -9.92 -6.16
CA LEU A 43 -1.43 -8.99 -5.08
C LEU A 43 0.06 -9.06 -4.73
N SER A 44 0.62 -10.27 -4.59
CA SER A 44 2.05 -10.45 -4.33
C SER A 44 2.92 -9.85 -5.42
N GLN A 45 2.52 -9.98 -6.68
CA GLN A 45 3.25 -9.41 -7.79
C GLN A 45 3.27 -7.88 -7.70
N ILE A 46 2.13 -7.26 -7.38
CA ILE A 46 2.04 -5.81 -7.20
C ILE A 46 2.97 -5.33 -6.08
N GLU A 47 2.92 -5.96 -4.91
CA GLU A 47 3.80 -5.60 -3.77
C GLU A 47 5.30 -5.77 -4.09
N ASN A 48 5.66 -6.80 -4.85
CA ASN A 48 7.04 -7.03 -5.28
C ASN A 48 7.50 -5.95 -6.26
N GLU A 49 6.67 -5.61 -7.26
CA GLU A 49 6.98 -4.54 -8.22
C GLU A 49 7.12 -3.17 -7.52
N LEU A 50 6.27 -2.86 -6.53
CA LEU A 50 6.39 -1.67 -5.69
C LEU A 50 7.72 -1.65 -4.93
N SER A 51 8.09 -2.78 -4.31
CA SER A 51 9.36 -2.87 -3.60
C SER A 51 10.55 -2.67 -4.54
N GLU A 52 10.53 -3.26 -5.73
CA GLU A 52 11.58 -3.11 -6.73
C GLU A 52 11.73 -1.66 -7.21
N ILE A 53 10.63 -0.98 -7.51
CA ILE A 53 10.70 0.40 -8.02
C ILE A 53 11.16 1.37 -6.92
N GLN A 54 10.70 1.20 -5.68
CA GLN A 54 11.16 1.98 -4.52
C GLN A 54 12.65 1.75 -4.22
N ASN A 55 13.11 0.49 -4.27
CA ASN A 55 14.53 0.18 -4.08
C ASN A 55 15.39 0.87 -5.13
N LYS A 56 14.94 0.92 -6.39
CA LYS A 56 15.64 1.66 -7.46
C LYS A 56 15.64 3.16 -7.21
N PHE A 57 14.51 3.74 -6.78
CA PHE A 57 14.42 5.16 -6.42
C PHE A 57 15.49 5.59 -5.40
N TYR A 58 15.59 4.88 -4.28
CA TYR A 58 16.61 5.18 -3.26
C TYR A 58 18.04 4.81 -3.68
N SER A 59 18.21 3.83 -4.57
CA SER A 59 19.52 3.53 -5.15
C SER A 59 20.02 4.68 -6.02
N GLU A 60 19.19 5.25 -6.88
CA GLU A 60 19.57 6.40 -7.72
C GLU A 60 19.84 7.65 -6.89
N LYS A 61 19.04 7.90 -5.84
CA LYS A 61 19.35 8.93 -4.83
C LYS A 61 20.76 8.76 -4.24
N THR A 62 21.16 7.53 -3.94
CA THR A 62 22.47 7.22 -3.34
C THR A 62 23.59 7.49 -4.33
N LYS A 63 23.46 7.01 -5.57
CA LYS A 63 24.41 7.31 -6.67
C LYS A 63 24.60 8.80 -6.87
N TRP A 64 23.51 9.58 -6.85
CA TRP A 64 23.60 11.03 -6.96
C TRP A 64 24.36 11.65 -5.78
N ALA A 65 24.08 11.20 -4.54
CA ALA A 65 24.77 11.69 -3.35
C ALA A 65 26.27 11.33 -3.35
N GLU A 66 26.65 10.21 -3.96
CA GLU A 66 28.03 9.75 -4.14
C GLU A 66 28.74 10.44 -5.32
N GLY A 67 28.00 11.13 -6.18
CA GLY A 67 28.52 11.81 -7.36
C GLY A 67 28.66 10.92 -8.60
N ASP A 68 28.09 9.72 -8.58
CA ASP A 68 28.12 8.75 -9.68
C ASP A 68 27.20 9.15 -10.84
N ILE A 69 26.16 9.95 -10.55
CA ILE A 69 25.25 10.52 -11.55
C ILE A 69 25.02 12.01 -11.28
N SER A 70 24.75 12.76 -12.35
CA SER A 70 24.37 14.17 -12.29
C SER A 70 22.95 14.36 -11.77
N LYS A 71 22.62 15.60 -11.38
CA LYS A 71 21.25 15.97 -10.98
C LYS A 71 20.27 15.81 -12.15
N GLU A 72 20.71 16.11 -13.36
CA GLU A 72 19.93 15.99 -14.59
C GLU A 72 19.59 14.53 -14.89
N GLU A 73 20.57 13.62 -14.76
CA GLU A 73 20.34 12.17 -14.90
C GLU A 73 19.37 11.64 -13.86
N LEU A 74 19.52 12.06 -12.59
CA LEU A 74 18.61 11.68 -11.50
C LEU A 74 17.17 12.12 -11.80
N LEU A 75 16.97 13.37 -12.21
CA LEU A 75 15.64 13.90 -12.48
C LEU A 75 14.96 13.19 -13.67
N LYS A 76 15.73 12.84 -14.70
CA LYS A 76 15.21 12.05 -15.83
C LYS A 76 14.77 10.65 -15.41
N PHE A 77 15.55 10.00 -14.54
CA PHE A 77 15.15 8.71 -13.97
C PHE A 77 13.86 8.86 -13.14
N TYR A 78 13.76 9.91 -12.32
CA TYR A 78 12.57 10.14 -11.50
C TYR A 78 11.30 10.40 -12.32
N GLU A 79 11.38 11.02 -13.50
CA GLU A 79 10.24 11.13 -14.40
C GLU A 79 9.71 9.77 -14.84
N GLU A 80 10.60 8.85 -15.26
CA GLU A 80 10.23 7.48 -15.61
C GLU A 80 9.71 6.68 -14.41
N HIS A 81 10.30 6.90 -13.23
CA HIS A 81 9.86 6.29 -11.98
C HIS A 81 8.40 6.59 -11.68
N ILE A 82 7.97 7.85 -11.77
CA ILE A 82 6.58 8.26 -11.48
C ILE A 82 5.59 7.55 -12.41
N ASP A 83 5.86 7.53 -13.71
CA ASP A 83 4.99 6.85 -14.68
C ASP A 83 4.88 5.34 -14.40
N ASN A 84 6.01 4.71 -14.06
CA ASN A 84 6.03 3.29 -13.74
C ASN A 84 5.33 2.98 -12.41
N PHE A 85 5.48 3.84 -11.41
CA PHE A 85 4.79 3.71 -10.13
C PHE A 85 3.28 3.78 -10.30
N GLN A 86 2.79 4.77 -11.04
CA GLN A 86 1.35 4.93 -11.33
C GLN A 86 0.77 3.71 -12.04
N LYS A 87 1.53 3.12 -12.99
CA LYS A 87 1.14 1.87 -13.65
C LYS A 87 1.00 0.72 -12.65
N ILE A 88 1.90 0.60 -11.67
CA ILE A 88 1.81 -0.42 -10.63
C ILE A 88 0.59 -0.17 -9.73
N ILE A 89 0.36 1.06 -9.29
CA ILE A 89 -0.84 1.41 -8.49
C ILE A 89 -2.13 1.05 -9.23
N SER A 90 -2.20 1.30 -10.54
CA SER A 90 -3.38 0.97 -11.35
C SER A 90 -3.70 -0.53 -11.41
N LYS A 91 -2.77 -1.40 -11.01
CA LYS A 91 -3.02 -2.86 -10.93
C LYS A 91 -3.90 -3.23 -9.75
N TYR A 92 -3.91 -2.45 -8.66
CA TYR A 92 -4.84 -2.70 -7.54
C TYR A 92 -6.30 -2.60 -7.99
N ASP A 93 -6.62 -1.66 -8.89
CA ASP A 93 -7.98 -1.48 -9.42
C ASP A 93 -8.45 -2.64 -10.30
N LYS A 94 -7.52 -3.49 -10.75
CA LYS A 94 -7.80 -4.67 -11.57
C LYS A 94 -7.94 -5.94 -10.74
N LEU A 95 -7.61 -5.88 -9.45
CA LEU A 95 -7.78 -7.02 -8.56
C LEU A 95 -9.28 -7.29 -8.35
N THR A 96 -9.63 -8.56 -8.28
CA THR A 96 -10.96 -9.00 -7.85
C THR A 96 -10.86 -9.70 -6.49
N PRO A 97 -10.59 -8.95 -5.40
CA PRO A 97 -10.44 -9.55 -4.08
C PRO A 97 -11.75 -10.19 -3.62
N PRO A 98 -11.71 -11.35 -2.95
CA PRO A 98 -12.83 -11.80 -2.15
C PRO A 98 -13.21 -10.73 -1.11
N GLU A 99 -14.48 -10.67 -0.73
CA GLU A 99 -15.02 -9.63 0.17
C GLU A 99 -14.18 -9.42 1.44
N LEU A 100 -13.78 -10.52 2.09
CA LEU A 100 -12.94 -10.51 3.29
C LEU A 100 -11.58 -9.84 3.12
N PHE A 101 -11.06 -9.70 1.89
CA PHE A 101 -9.77 -9.07 1.61
C PHE A 101 -9.89 -7.64 1.07
N GLN A 102 -11.10 -7.11 0.85
CA GLN A 102 -11.27 -5.76 0.29
C GLN A 102 -10.56 -4.70 1.13
N SER A 103 -10.70 -4.74 2.46
CA SER A 103 -10.04 -3.82 3.38
C SER A 103 -8.51 -3.86 3.24
N SER A 104 -7.94 -5.06 3.17
CA SER A 104 -6.49 -5.23 2.99
C SER A 104 -5.99 -4.62 1.68
N VAL A 105 -6.73 -4.84 0.57
CA VAL A 105 -6.36 -4.31 -0.75
C VAL A 105 -6.45 -2.79 -0.79
N ILE A 106 -7.48 -2.21 -0.17
CA ILE A 106 -7.64 -0.77 -0.07
C ILE A 106 -6.46 -0.15 0.69
N LEU A 107 -6.11 -0.71 1.85
CA LEU A 107 -4.98 -0.23 2.66
C LEU A 107 -3.63 -0.34 1.95
N LEU A 108 -3.38 -1.45 1.26
CA LEU A 108 -2.16 -1.64 0.48
C LEU A 108 -2.09 -0.66 -0.70
N LYS A 109 -3.21 -0.43 -1.40
CA LYS A 109 -3.28 0.62 -2.44
C LYS A 109 -3.03 2.01 -1.86
N MET A 110 -3.66 2.34 -0.73
CA MET A 110 -3.46 3.62 -0.04
C MET A 110 -1.99 3.81 0.37
N SER A 111 -1.30 2.75 0.80
CA SER A 111 0.13 2.78 1.05
C SER A 111 0.89 3.16 -0.21
N ALA A 112 0.66 2.46 -1.32
CA ALA A 112 1.34 2.71 -2.59
C ALA A 112 1.13 4.14 -3.10
N GLU A 113 -0.09 4.67 -3.00
CA GLU A 113 -0.40 6.06 -3.34
C GLU A 113 0.35 7.06 -2.45
N THR A 114 0.43 6.81 -1.14
CA THR A 114 1.19 7.67 -0.21
C THR A 114 2.69 7.60 -0.47
N GLN A 115 3.23 6.43 -0.84
CA GLN A 115 4.63 6.29 -1.26
C GLN A 115 4.92 7.16 -2.49
N LEU A 116 4.03 7.12 -3.48
CA LEU A 116 4.16 7.99 -4.66
C LEU A 116 4.07 9.48 -4.31
N GLU A 117 3.16 9.88 -3.42
CA GLU A 117 3.09 11.27 -2.93
C GLU A 117 4.39 11.68 -2.23
N SER A 118 4.98 10.77 -1.43
CA SER A 118 6.28 10.99 -0.79
C SER A 118 7.38 11.22 -1.82
N ASP A 119 7.44 10.39 -2.87
CA ASP A 119 8.44 10.50 -3.93
C ASP A 119 8.30 11.83 -4.69
N LEU A 120 7.07 12.25 -5.00
CA LEU A 120 6.80 13.54 -5.64
C LEU A 120 7.31 14.72 -4.80
N GLN A 121 7.08 14.69 -3.49
CA GLN A 121 7.57 15.72 -2.55
C GLN A 121 9.10 15.69 -2.44
N PHE A 122 9.71 14.51 -2.49
CA PHE A 122 11.16 14.37 -2.53
C PHE A 122 11.76 14.96 -3.81
N ILE A 123 11.15 14.65 -4.97
CA ILE A 123 11.56 15.17 -6.27
C ILE A 123 11.46 16.70 -6.28
N ASP A 124 10.39 17.27 -5.71
CA ASP A 124 10.24 18.71 -5.58
C ASP A 124 11.37 19.33 -4.76
N TRP A 125 11.72 18.73 -3.62
CA TRP A 125 12.88 19.17 -2.83
C TRP A 125 14.19 19.11 -3.64
N ILE A 126 14.43 18.04 -4.40
CA ILE A 126 15.62 17.97 -5.27
C ILE A 126 15.62 19.09 -6.31
N LYS A 127 14.47 19.39 -6.92
CA LYS A 127 14.34 20.45 -7.93
C LYS A 127 14.56 21.84 -7.34
N THR A 128 13.91 22.14 -6.22
CA THR A 128 13.75 23.51 -5.70
C THR A 128 14.59 23.84 -4.47
N GLY A 129 15.04 22.84 -3.73
CA GLY A 129 15.65 23.00 -2.41
C GLY A 129 14.64 23.32 -1.30
N ASN A 130 13.33 23.16 -1.53
CA ASN A 130 12.29 23.44 -0.54
C ASN A 130 12.29 22.38 0.59
N GLU A 131 12.83 22.75 1.76
CA GLU A 131 12.88 21.86 2.92
C GLU A 131 11.49 21.46 3.45
N ALA A 132 10.43 22.24 3.19
CA ALA A 132 9.07 21.83 3.54
C ALA A 132 8.64 20.59 2.76
N SER A 133 8.98 20.50 1.47
CA SER A 133 8.70 19.33 0.63
C SER A 133 9.45 18.10 1.12
N LYS A 134 10.69 18.28 1.59
CA LYS A 134 11.45 17.19 2.20
C LYS A 134 10.81 16.67 3.49
N ILE A 135 10.44 17.56 4.41
CA ILE A 135 9.77 17.19 5.67
C ILE A 135 8.45 16.48 5.36
N ARG A 136 7.70 16.97 4.36
CA ARG A 136 6.45 16.35 3.92
C ARG A 136 6.69 14.95 3.34
N SER A 137 7.71 14.78 2.50
CA SER A 137 8.13 13.49 1.97
C SER A 137 8.46 12.49 3.09
N ASP A 138 9.29 12.89 4.06
CA ASP A 138 9.68 12.07 5.21
C ASP A 138 8.47 11.68 6.08
N THR A 139 7.45 12.55 6.17
CA THR A 139 6.21 12.25 6.89
C THR A 139 5.35 11.25 6.12
N LEU A 140 5.18 11.48 4.82
CA LEU A 140 4.36 10.62 3.96
C LEU A 140 4.90 9.20 3.87
N ILE A 141 6.22 9.00 3.84
CA ILE A 141 6.77 7.62 3.79
C ILE A 141 6.50 6.85 5.08
N GLN A 142 6.48 7.52 6.24
CA GLN A 142 6.08 6.90 7.51
C GLN A 142 4.60 6.51 7.47
N GLU A 143 3.73 7.44 7.07
CA GLU A 143 2.30 7.20 6.90
C GLU A 143 2.03 6.04 5.92
N ALA A 144 2.80 5.95 4.84
CA ALA A 144 2.69 4.86 3.88
C ALA A 144 2.99 3.49 4.49
N TYR A 145 4.04 3.38 5.32
CA TYR A 145 4.35 2.12 6.01
C TYR A 145 3.32 1.77 7.08
N GLU A 146 2.66 2.77 7.68
CA GLU A 146 1.52 2.52 8.57
C GLU A 146 0.37 1.88 7.79
N TYR A 147 -0.04 2.45 6.66
CA TYR A 147 -1.06 1.83 5.79
C TYR A 147 -0.66 0.43 5.34
N GLN A 148 0.62 0.21 4.99
CA GLN A 148 1.09 -1.10 4.56
C GLN A 148 0.97 -2.14 5.69
N ASN A 149 1.43 -1.80 6.89
CA ASN A 149 1.35 -2.67 8.05
C ASN A 149 -0.10 -3.04 8.38
N LEU A 150 -1.01 -2.06 8.32
CA LEU A 150 -2.44 -2.29 8.51
C LEU A 150 -3.02 -3.21 7.44
N GLY A 151 -2.71 -2.95 6.16
CA GLY A 151 -3.15 -3.81 5.07
C GLY A 151 -2.65 -5.25 5.21
N LEU A 152 -1.41 -5.43 5.70
CA LEU A 152 -0.86 -6.75 6.01
C LEU A 152 -1.57 -7.42 7.20
N VAL A 153 -1.91 -6.67 8.25
CA VAL A 153 -2.69 -7.21 9.39
C VAL A 153 -4.05 -7.68 8.89
N GLU A 154 -4.79 -6.83 8.17
CA GLU A 154 -6.09 -7.17 7.56
C GLU A 154 -6.01 -8.42 6.69
N PHE A 155 -4.96 -8.50 5.86
CA PHE A 155 -4.74 -9.66 5.01
C PHE A 155 -4.53 -10.95 5.82
N GLN A 156 -3.74 -10.90 6.90
CA GLN A 156 -3.51 -12.06 7.76
C GLN A 156 -4.77 -12.43 8.56
N THR A 157 -5.51 -11.44 9.09
CA THR A 157 -6.76 -11.67 9.82
C THR A 157 -7.81 -12.29 8.91
N ALA A 158 -7.98 -11.79 7.69
CA ALA A 158 -8.84 -12.41 6.67
C ALA A 158 -8.41 -13.85 6.35
N LYS A 159 -7.10 -14.10 6.20
CA LYS A 159 -6.55 -15.44 5.99
C LYS A 159 -6.80 -16.38 7.17
N VAL A 160 -6.77 -15.89 8.41
CA VAL A 160 -7.10 -16.67 9.63
C VAL A 160 -8.61 -16.89 9.75
N GLY A 161 -9.45 -15.93 9.40
CA GLY A 161 -10.90 -16.11 9.28
C GLY A 161 -11.29 -17.17 8.24
N ILE A 162 -10.45 -17.39 7.23
CA ILE A 162 -10.56 -18.49 6.26
C ILE A 162 -10.05 -19.84 6.82
N LYS A 163 -9.29 -19.88 7.93
CA LYS A 163 -8.74 -21.11 8.56
C LYS A 163 -9.76 -21.98 9.34
N HIS A 164 -11.05 -21.95 9.00
CA HIS A 164 -11.87 -23.16 9.21
C HIS A 164 -11.51 -24.31 8.23
N TYR A 165 -10.45 -24.17 7.44
CA TYR A 165 -9.69 -25.29 6.88
C TYR A 165 -8.51 -25.69 7.78
N VAL A 166 -8.52 -26.97 8.17
CA VAL A 166 -7.63 -27.65 9.13
C VAL A 166 -6.14 -27.55 8.74
N GLY A 167 -5.30 -27.03 9.65
CA GLY A 167 -3.87 -27.38 9.70
C GLY A 167 -2.83 -26.32 9.35
N GLY A 168 -2.90 -25.09 9.87
CA GLY A 168 -1.78 -24.15 9.80
C GLY A 168 -1.66 -23.28 11.05
N GLU A 169 -0.44 -23.13 11.59
CA GLU A 169 -0.13 -22.43 12.84
C GLU A 169 -0.82 -21.07 12.99
N LYS A 170 -1.31 -20.79 14.20
CA LYS A 170 -2.04 -19.57 14.55
C LYS A 170 -1.09 -18.38 14.45
N PHE A 171 -1.36 -17.45 13.53
CA PHE A 171 -0.66 -16.18 13.46
C PHE A 171 -1.06 -15.36 14.69
N GLU A 172 -0.09 -14.81 15.42
CA GLU A 172 -0.34 -13.86 16.50
C GLU A 172 -0.47 -12.46 15.88
N GLU A 173 -1.65 -11.85 16.02
CA GLU A 173 -1.92 -10.49 15.52
C GLU A 173 -0.90 -9.49 16.10
N PRO A 174 -0.36 -8.57 15.28
CA PRO A 174 0.39 -7.44 15.80
C PRO A 174 -0.46 -6.64 16.78
N GLN A 175 0.12 -6.33 17.93
CA GLN A 175 -0.54 -5.49 18.95
C GLN A 175 -0.72 -4.06 18.42
N GLY A 176 -1.97 -3.70 18.13
CA GLY A 176 -2.54 -2.36 18.34
C GLY A 176 -2.36 -1.34 17.22
N VAL A 177 -3.41 -1.15 16.43
CA VAL A 177 -3.64 0.08 15.65
C VAL A 177 -4.12 1.16 16.62
N SER A 178 -3.51 2.35 16.60
CA SER A 178 -4.00 3.44 17.45
C SER A 178 -5.34 3.99 16.94
N PRO A 179 -6.24 4.50 17.81
CA PRO A 179 -7.50 5.12 17.37
C PRO A 179 -7.30 6.22 16.32
N GLN A 180 -6.21 6.99 16.43
CA GLN A 180 -5.86 8.04 15.49
C GLN A 180 -5.57 7.49 14.09
N GLN A 181 -4.87 6.35 14.01
CA GLN A 181 -4.57 5.70 12.74
C GLN A 181 -5.85 5.16 12.08
N VAL A 182 -6.74 4.53 12.85
CA VAL A 182 -8.05 4.07 12.35
C VAL A 182 -8.86 5.25 11.79
N LEU A 183 -8.85 6.39 12.49
CA LEU A 183 -9.55 7.58 12.01
C LEU A 183 -8.95 8.12 10.71
N GLN A 184 -7.63 8.23 10.62
CA GLN A 184 -6.93 8.73 9.43
C GLN A 184 -7.21 7.85 8.20
N VAL A 185 -7.14 6.53 8.37
CA VAL A 185 -7.49 5.57 7.31
C VAL A 185 -8.92 5.77 6.85
N SER A 186 -9.89 5.80 7.77
CA SER A 186 -11.31 5.95 7.44
C SER A 186 -11.57 7.25 6.67
N GLU A 187 -10.97 8.36 7.09
CA GLU A 187 -11.10 9.64 6.38
C GLU A 187 -10.50 9.59 4.97
N LYS A 188 -9.35 8.93 4.79
CA LYS A 188 -8.75 8.77 3.46
C LYS A 188 -9.56 7.83 2.57
N MET A 189 -10.15 6.76 3.10
CA MET A 189 -11.10 5.91 2.37
C MET A 189 -12.32 6.71 1.87
N LYS A 190 -12.91 7.56 2.74
CA LYS A 190 -14.00 8.45 2.31
C LYS A 190 -13.57 9.45 1.25
N LYS A 191 -12.35 9.96 1.34
CA LYS A 191 -11.79 10.85 0.32
C LYS A 191 -11.70 10.13 -1.04
N GLN A 192 -11.22 8.90 -1.07
CA GLN A 192 -11.21 8.08 -2.29
C GLN A 192 -12.63 7.84 -2.82
N CYS A 193 -13.61 7.57 -1.95
CA CYS A 193 -15.02 7.48 -2.37
C CYS A 193 -15.49 8.77 -3.06
N ASN A 194 -15.12 9.94 -2.54
CA ASN A 194 -15.44 11.22 -3.20
C ASN A 194 -14.76 11.34 -4.56
N GLU A 195 -13.47 11.04 -4.65
CA GLU A 195 -12.69 11.14 -5.91
C GLU A 195 -13.20 10.17 -6.99
N GLN A 196 -13.75 9.01 -6.59
CA GLN A 196 -14.26 8.00 -7.52
C GLN A 196 -15.65 8.34 -8.06
N PHE A 197 -16.55 8.87 -7.23
CA PHE A 197 -17.98 8.97 -7.57
C PHE A 197 -18.50 10.41 -7.75
N LYS A 198 -17.77 11.44 -7.30
CA LYS A 198 -18.17 12.83 -7.51
C LYS A 198 -17.48 13.41 -8.74
N ASN A 199 -18.20 14.23 -9.49
CA ASN A 199 -17.64 14.97 -10.62
C ASN A 199 -16.82 16.19 -10.13
N GLU A 200 -16.20 16.92 -11.05
CA GLU A 200 -15.33 18.07 -10.76
C GLU A 200 -16.03 19.21 -10.00
N SER A 201 -17.37 19.28 -10.06
CA SER A 201 -18.18 20.26 -9.30
C SER A 201 -18.56 19.75 -7.89
N GLY A 202 -18.17 18.53 -7.54
CA GLY A 202 -18.53 17.86 -6.30
C GLY A 202 -19.96 17.28 -6.30
N GLU A 203 -20.59 17.18 -7.47
CA GLU A 203 -21.95 16.68 -7.66
C GLU A 203 -21.94 15.23 -8.18
N PHE A 204 -23.12 14.59 -8.20
CA PHE A 204 -23.30 13.24 -8.73
C PHE A 204 -23.93 13.29 -10.11
N ASP A 205 -23.39 12.54 -11.06
CA ASP A 205 -23.90 12.52 -12.45
C ASP A 205 -25.22 11.73 -12.56
N SER A 206 -25.57 10.92 -11.55
CA SER A 206 -26.86 10.24 -11.45
C SER A 206 -27.18 9.83 -10.01
N SER A 207 -28.45 9.52 -9.74
CA SER A 207 -28.87 8.95 -8.45
C SER A 207 -28.31 7.55 -8.19
N GLU A 208 -27.94 6.79 -9.23
CA GLU A 208 -27.29 5.48 -9.07
C GLU A 208 -25.87 5.64 -8.52
N ILE A 209 -25.10 6.59 -9.07
CA ILE A 209 -23.76 6.95 -8.60
C ILE A 209 -23.80 7.47 -7.15
N GLU A 210 -24.82 8.25 -6.80
CA GLU A 210 -25.03 8.70 -5.41
C GLU A 210 -25.21 7.54 -4.42
N ILE A 211 -25.95 6.49 -4.82
CA ILE A 211 -26.14 5.28 -4.00
C ILE A 211 -24.81 4.52 -3.86
N GLU A 212 -24.04 4.38 -4.93
CA GLU A 212 -22.71 3.73 -4.89
C GLU A 212 -21.75 4.49 -3.98
N TRP A 213 -21.72 5.83 -4.07
CA TRP A 213 -20.95 6.68 -3.17
C TRP A 213 -21.38 6.51 -1.70
N PHE A 214 -22.68 6.44 -1.43
CA PHE A 214 -23.21 6.23 -0.07
C PHE A 214 -22.75 4.88 0.49
N ASN A 215 -22.83 3.82 -0.30
CA ASN A 215 -22.34 2.49 0.08
C ASN A 215 -20.83 2.49 0.34
N CYS A 216 -20.05 3.19 -0.49
CA CYS A 216 -18.60 3.35 -0.28
C CYS A 216 -18.28 4.04 1.05
N ASN A 217 -18.97 5.13 1.39
CA ASN A 217 -18.76 5.83 2.66
C ASN A 217 -19.19 4.97 3.87
N ASN A 218 -20.29 4.22 3.75
CA ASN A 218 -20.71 3.32 4.81
C ASN A 218 -19.67 2.24 5.08
N LYS A 219 -19.06 1.66 4.04
CA LYS A 219 -17.95 0.72 4.20
C LYS A 219 -16.77 1.33 4.97
N ALA A 220 -16.41 2.59 4.69
CA ALA A 220 -15.35 3.29 5.41
C ALA A 220 -15.71 3.54 6.90
N GLU A 221 -16.99 3.78 7.20
CA GLU A 221 -17.50 3.94 8.56
C GLU A 221 -17.62 2.61 9.33
N GLU A 222 -18.05 1.54 8.66
CA GLU A 222 -18.08 0.19 9.21
C GLU A 222 -16.68 -0.28 9.53
N TRP A 223 -15.74 -0.13 8.58
CA TRP A 223 -14.33 -0.43 8.80
C TRP A 223 -13.79 0.33 10.02
N LYS A 224 -14.07 1.64 10.15
CA LYS A 224 -13.65 2.42 11.32
C LYS A 224 -14.18 1.83 12.63
N LYS A 225 -15.44 1.38 12.67
CA LYS A 225 -16.05 0.80 13.88
C LYS A 225 -15.45 -0.55 14.24
N GLU A 226 -15.15 -1.38 13.24
CA GLU A 226 -14.57 -2.72 13.44
C GLU A 226 -13.13 -2.66 13.97
N HIS A 227 -12.38 -1.63 13.60
CA HIS A 227 -10.95 -1.53 13.90
C HIS A 227 -10.64 -0.54 15.03
N MET A 228 -11.65 0.15 15.58
CA MET A 228 -11.49 1.04 16.74
C MET A 228 -11.29 0.20 18.01
N PRO A 229 -10.20 0.42 18.79
CA PRO A 229 -9.93 -0.32 20.02
C PRO A 229 -10.82 0.10 21.21
#